data_AF-J2UHT7-F1
#
_entry.id   AF-J2UHT7-F1
#
_cell.length_a   1.000
_cell.length_b   1.000
_cell.length_c   1.000
_cell.angle_alpha   90.00
_cell.angle_beta   90.00
_cell.angle_gamma   90.00
#
_symmetry.space_group_name_H-M   'P 1'
#
loop_
_entity.id
_entity.type
_entity.pdbx_description
1 polymer ?
#
loop_
_entity_poly.entity_id
_entity_poly.type
_entity_poly.pdbx_seq_one_letter_code
_entity_poly.pdbx_strand_id
1 'polypeptide(L)'
;MDTTTASSAIAHGSPWTVAGVTLSSRFFLGTSHYPSPQVLGDAVRASGTEVLTVGLRRLQPESGGGNSFWQRVQAMGCRILPNTAGC
;
A
#
# COMPACT_ATOMS: atom_id res chain seq x y z
N MET A 1 -6.52 -32.54 11.87
CA MET A 1 -6.64 -31.32 12.70
C MET A 1 -6.90 -30.19 11.74
N ASP A 2 -8.15 -29.75 11.70
CA ASP A 2 -8.68 -28.80 10.72
C ASP A 2 -8.65 -27.40 11.34
N THR A 3 -7.68 -26.58 10.98
CA THR A 3 -7.58 -25.18 11.43
C THR A 3 -8.00 -24.27 10.29
N THR A 4 -9.31 -24.22 10.03
CA THR A 4 -9.90 -23.21 9.16
C THR A 4 -10.05 -21.92 9.98
N THR A 5 -9.02 -21.05 9.95
CA THR A 5 -9.12 -19.68 10.48
C THR A 5 -10.01 -18.87 9.54
N ALA A 6 -11.24 -18.58 9.99
CA ALA A 6 -12.11 -17.65 9.29
C ALA A 6 -11.45 -16.27 9.23
N SER A 7 -11.09 -15.82 8.01
CA SER A 7 -10.65 -14.46 7.74
C SER A 7 -11.83 -13.52 8.00
N SER A 8 -11.87 -12.91 9.19
CA SER A 8 -12.78 -11.79 9.43
C SER A 8 -12.40 -10.68 8.45
N ALA A 9 -13.27 -10.38 7.49
CA ALA A 9 -13.13 -9.19 6.66
C ALA A 9 -13.03 -7.97 7.60
N ILE A 10 -12.04 -7.12 7.41
CA ILE A 10 -11.95 -5.87 8.17
C ILE A 10 -13.20 -5.07 7.82
N ALA A 11 -14.03 -4.78 8.83
CA ALA A 11 -15.22 -3.97 8.66
C ALA A 11 -14.78 -2.55 8.28
N HIS A 12 -15.03 -2.16 7.03
CA HIS A 12 -14.83 -0.79 6.59
C HIS A 12 -15.92 0.09 7.19
N GLY A 13 -15.53 1.25 7.74
CA GLY A 13 -16.49 2.27 8.14
C GLY A 13 -17.21 2.88 6.92
N SER A 14 -18.15 3.80 7.16
CA SER A 14 -18.83 4.50 6.06
C SER A 14 -17.82 5.14 5.10
N PRO A 15 -18.03 5.02 3.76
CA PRO A 15 -17.16 5.63 2.77
C PRO A 15 -16.96 7.12 3.01
N TRP A 16 -15.80 7.62 2.62
CA TRP A 16 -15.42 9.02 2.79
C TRP A 16 -14.66 9.53 1.58
N THR A 17 -14.68 10.84 1.35
CA THR A 17 -14.07 11.45 0.18
C THR A 17 -12.91 12.35 0.57
N VAL A 18 -11.78 12.19 -0.12
CA VAL A 18 -10.59 13.04 0.02
C VAL A 18 -10.08 13.42 -1.36
N ALA A 19 -9.89 14.72 -1.60
CA ALA A 19 -9.43 15.25 -2.89
C ALA A 19 -10.24 14.70 -4.10
N GLY A 20 -11.56 14.53 -3.94
CA GLY A 20 -12.44 13.98 -4.98
C GLY A 20 -12.40 12.45 -5.13
N VAL A 21 -11.58 11.74 -4.36
CA VAL A 21 -11.50 10.27 -4.36
C VAL A 21 -12.31 9.71 -3.20
N THR A 22 -13.27 8.84 -3.49
CA THR A 22 -14.03 8.10 -2.47
C THR A 22 -13.25 6.84 -2.06
N LEU A 23 -13.07 6.67 -0.75
CA LEU A 23 -12.40 5.55 -0.10
C LEU A 23 -13.34 4.90 0.92
N SER A 24 -13.25 3.58 1.03
CA SER A 24 -13.89 2.77 2.08
C SER A 24 -12.95 2.55 3.27
N SER A 25 -11.65 2.42 3.02
CA SER A 25 -10.61 2.26 4.03
C SER A 25 -10.11 3.62 4.52
N ARG A 26 -9.94 3.74 5.83
CA ARG A 26 -9.29 4.89 6.50
C ARG A 26 -7.83 4.61 6.84
N PHE A 27 -7.34 3.42 6.48
CA PHE A 27 -5.98 3.00 6.76
C PHE A 27 -5.11 3.21 5.53
N PHE A 28 -4.11 4.09 5.66
CA PHE A 28 -3.12 4.36 4.62
C PHE A 28 -1.83 3.65 5.02
N LEU A 29 -1.13 3.06 4.06
CA LEU A 29 0.04 2.25 4.34
C LEU A 29 1.28 2.81 3.66
N GLY A 30 2.35 3.02 4.43
CA GLY A 30 3.67 3.35 3.88
C GLY A 30 4.37 2.13 3.31
N THR A 31 5.32 2.32 2.39
CA THR A 31 6.04 1.21 1.73
C THR A 31 7.50 1.02 2.21
N SER A 32 7.92 1.72 3.26
CA SER A 32 9.28 1.60 3.82
C SER A 32 9.37 0.51 4.90
N HIS A 33 10.59 0.07 5.20
CA HIS A 33 10.91 -0.86 6.31
C HIS A 33 10.29 -2.27 6.27
N TYR A 34 9.72 -2.69 5.14
CA TYR A 34 9.33 -4.08 4.95
C TYR A 34 10.55 -4.97 4.68
N PRO A 35 10.66 -6.15 5.31
CA PRO A 35 11.77 -7.09 5.10
C PRO A 35 11.88 -7.58 3.65
N SER A 36 10.76 -7.63 2.92
CA SER A 36 10.72 -7.98 1.51
C SER A 36 9.46 -7.41 0.82
N PRO A 37 9.43 -7.36 -0.53
CA PRO A 37 8.23 -6.99 -1.28
C PRO A 37 7.03 -7.91 -1.02
N GLN A 38 7.28 -9.18 -0.71
CA GLN A 38 6.23 -10.14 -0.37
C GLN A 38 5.53 -9.74 0.94
N VAL A 39 6.31 -9.39 1.98
CA VAL A 39 5.73 -8.94 3.26
C VAL A 39 4.92 -7.65 3.09
N LEU A 40 5.36 -6.74 2.22
CA LEU A 40 4.56 -5.56 1.86
C LEU A 40 3.23 -5.97 1.19
N GLY A 41 3.26 -6.87 0.21
CA GLY A 41 2.06 -7.35 -0.47
C GLY A 41 1.08 -8.05 0.48
N ASP A 42 1.59 -8.82 1.43
CA ASP A 42 0.76 -9.49 2.44
C ASP A 42 0.14 -8.48 3.41
N ALA A 43 0.89 -7.45 3.83
CA ALA A 43 0.37 -6.36 4.63
C ALA A 43 -0.71 -5.54 3.90
N VAL A 44 -0.54 -5.30 2.59
CA VAL A 44 -1.57 -4.65 1.75
C VAL A 44 -2.85 -5.47 1.77
N ARG A 45 -2.75 -6.78 1.49
CA ARG A 45 -3.91 -7.68 1.45
C ARG A 45 -4.61 -7.78 2.81
N ALA A 46 -3.84 -7.95 3.88
CA ALA A 46 -4.37 -8.11 5.22
C ALA A 46 -5.04 -6.83 5.75
N SER A 47 -4.49 -5.66 5.41
CA SER A 47 -5.01 -4.38 5.90
C SER A 47 -6.21 -3.85 5.13
N GLY A 48 -6.44 -4.30 3.89
CA GLY A 48 -7.46 -3.72 3.02
C GLY A 48 -7.19 -2.25 2.68
N THR A 49 -5.92 -1.81 2.72
CA THR A 49 -5.56 -0.44 2.35
C THR A 49 -5.90 -0.17 0.89
N GLU A 50 -6.43 1.01 0.62
CA GLU A 50 -6.69 1.50 -0.74
C GLU A 50 -5.61 2.49 -1.22
N VAL A 51 -4.75 2.96 -0.31
CA VAL A 51 -3.76 4.00 -0.59
C VAL A 51 -2.40 3.57 -0.04
N LEU A 52 -1.41 3.52 -0.93
CA LEU A 52 -0.01 3.31 -0.60
C LEU A 52 0.77 4.62 -0.69
N THR A 53 1.50 4.96 0.37
CA THR A 53 2.37 6.14 0.37
C THR A 53 3.80 5.78 0.01
N VAL A 54 4.39 6.52 -0.93
CA VAL A 54 5.72 6.22 -1.48
C VAL A 54 6.60 7.47 -1.47
N GLY A 55 7.80 7.37 -0.92
CA GLY A 55 8.76 8.48 -0.90
C GLY A 55 9.28 8.84 -2.30
N LEU A 56 9.32 10.15 -2.62
CA LEU A 56 9.68 10.66 -3.95
C LEU A 56 11.07 10.22 -4.44
N ARG A 57 12.08 10.09 -3.57
CA ARG A 57 13.40 9.56 -3.98
C ARG A 57 13.32 8.16 -4.59
N ARG A 58 12.36 7.33 -4.17
CA ARG A 58 12.16 5.98 -4.74
C ARG A 58 11.52 5.99 -6.13
N LEU A 59 10.94 7.12 -6.54
CA LEU A 59 10.32 7.28 -7.85
C LEU A 59 11.31 7.77 -8.91
N GLN A 60 12.51 8.18 -8.50
CA GLN A 60 13.53 8.69 -9.42
C GLN A 60 14.23 7.52 -10.15
N PRO A 61 14.27 7.53 -11.50
CA PRO A 61 14.98 6.52 -12.29
C PRO A 61 16.48 6.45 -11.98
N GLU A 62 17.08 7.60 -11.67
CA GLU A 62 18.49 7.82 -11.33
C GLU A 62 18.97 6.95 -10.15
N SER A 63 18.06 6.53 -9.26
CA SER A 63 18.39 5.78 -8.05
C SER A 63 18.56 4.27 -8.27
N GLY A 64 18.64 3.79 -9.51
CA GLY A 64 19.01 2.41 -9.90
C GLY A 64 17.98 1.31 -9.61
N GLY A 65 17.01 1.55 -8.71
CA GLY A 65 15.98 0.57 -8.31
C GLY A 65 14.53 0.99 -8.57
N GLY A 66 14.29 2.25 -8.98
CA GLY A 66 12.97 2.88 -8.99
C GLY A 66 11.93 2.14 -9.86
N ASN A 67 12.30 1.69 -11.05
CA ASN A 67 11.36 1.11 -12.00
C ASN A 67 10.77 -0.24 -11.52
N SER A 68 11.64 -1.15 -11.03
CA SER A 68 11.19 -2.47 -10.54
C SER A 68 10.37 -2.39 -9.24
N PHE A 69 10.63 -1.38 -8.41
CA PHE A 69 9.84 -1.12 -7.21
C PHE A 69 8.48 -0.53 -7.60
N TRP A 70 8.45 0.46 -8.50
CA TRP A 70 7.22 1.05 -9.02
C TRP A 70 6.30 0.01 -9.64
N GLN A 71 6.82 -0.84 -10.54
CA GLN A 71 6.03 -1.89 -11.18
C GLN A 71 5.38 -2.84 -10.16
N ARG A 72 6.12 -3.20 -9.10
CA ARG A 72 5.59 -4.04 -8.02
C ARG A 72 4.50 -3.35 -7.22
N VAL A 73 4.71 -2.08 -6.87
CA VAL A 73 3.72 -1.29 -6.11
C VAL A 73 2.45 -1.03 -6.94
N GLN A 74 2.58 -0.82 -8.26
CA GLN A 74 1.43 -0.76 -9.19
C GLN A 74 0.66 -2.08 -9.23
N ALA A 75 1.36 -3.21 -9.27
CA ALA A 75 0.73 -4.53 -9.31
C ALA A 75 -0.10 -4.85 -8.05
N MET A 76 0.06 -4.09 -6.95
CA MET A 76 -0.75 -4.25 -5.74
C MET A 76 -2.16 -3.64 -5.86
N GLY A 77 -2.45 -2.87 -6.91
CA GLY A 77 -3.79 -2.35 -7.20
C GLY A 77 -4.26 -1.21 -6.28
N CYS A 78 -3.41 -0.70 -5.40
CA CYS A 78 -3.72 0.46 -4.57
C CYS A 78 -3.44 1.77 -5.31
N ARG A 79 -4.10 2.85 -4.87
CA ARG A 79 -3.77 4.20 -5.32
C ARG A 79 -2.43 4.62 -4.71
N ILE A 80 -1.58 5.27 -5.51
CA ILE A 80 -0.26 5.69 -5.04
C ILE A 80 -0.28 7.17 -4.66
N LEU A 81 0.12 7.45 -3.43
CA LEU A 81 0.24 8.79 -2.87
C LEU A 81 1.73 9.12 -2.64
N PRO A 82 2.36 9.93 -3.49
CA PRO A 82 3.74 10.33 -3.27
C PRO A 82 3.90 11.15 -1.98
N ASN A 83 5.03 10.98 -1.29
CA ASN A 83 5.39 11.75 -0.10
C ASN A 83 6.86 12.23 -0.15
N THR A 84 7.19 13.25 0.64
CA THR A 84 8.51 13.90 0.66
C THR A 84 9.51 13.27 1.64
N ALA A 85 9.30 12.02 2.09
CA ALA A 85 10.16 11.43 3.12
C ALA A 85 11.65 11.38 2.71
N GLY A 86 12.48 12.06 3.49
CA GLY A 86 13.94 12.25 3.37
C GLY A 86 14.41 13.08 2.17
N CYS A 87 13.51 13.83 1.53
CA CYS A 87 13.90 14.94 0.67
C CYS A 87 14.74 15.94 1.47
#